data_AF-A0AAD1ZHV4-F1
#
_entry.id   AF-A0AAD1ZHV4-F1
#
_cell.length_a   1.000
_cell.length_b   1.000
_cell.length_c   1.000
_cell.angle_alpha   90.00
_cell.angle_beta   90.00
_cell.angle_gamma   90.00
#
_symmetry.space_group_name_H-M   'P 1'
#
loop_
_entity.id
_entity.type
_entity.pdbx_description
1 polymer ?
#
loop_
_entity_poly.entity_id
_entity_poly.type
_entity_poly.pdbx_seq_one_letter_code
_entity_poly.pdbx_strand_id
1 'polypeptide(L)'
;MNLILLELAKLDFNIVQATYLEELKHVSRWWKRTCLAEKLPFARDRLVECFFWNIGVLFEPQYGFSRIHATKLNVLITIVDDVYDVHGTLEERELFTFIIERWDVNAIKQLPDYMQICYLALNNFVNEMAYDVLKEKGIWTDLCKAYLEEAKWCFTGYTPTMEEYMKNALISISAHVILSHSFFSVTNPIEKEAIQCLEKYPDVVRWSATILRLADDLATSWIRMHAASLIWPTLSISCLMKSTRQ
;
A
#
# COMPACT_ATOMS: atom_id res chain seq x y z
N MET A 1 34.07 14.44 -20.79
CA MET A 1 32.80 14.98 -20.27
C MET A 1 32.16 15.82 -21.36
N ASN A 2 30.95 15.49 -21.81
CA ASN A 2 30.23 16.27 -22.81
C ASN A 2 29.46 17.40 -22.11
N LEU A 3 29.83 18.66 -22.34
CA LEU A 3 29.25 19.81 -21.65
C LEU A 3 27.79 20.05 -22.02
N ILE A 4 27.40 19.80 -23.27
CA ILE A 4 26.02 19.94 -23.75
C ILE A 4 25.12 18.93 -23.03
N LEU A 5 25.58 17.69 -22.90
CA LEU A 5 24.83 16.64 -22.19
C LEU A 5 24.67 16.98 -20.69
N LEU A 6 25.72 17.54 -20.05
CA LEU A 6 25.64 17.95 -18.66
C LEU A 6 24.67 19.12 -18.44
N GLU A 7 24.67 20.09 -19.35
CA GLU A 7 23.74 21.23 -19.30
C GLU A 7 22.30 20.78 -19.49
N LEU A 8 22.05 19.92 -20.50
CA LEU A 8 20.74 19.33 -20.71
C LEU A 8 20.26 18.54 -19.49
N ALA A 9 21.11 17.69 -18.90
CA ALA A 9 20.77 16.89 -17.73
C ALA A 9 20.37 17.75 -16.53
N LYS A 10 21.09 18.86 -16.29
CA LYS A 10 20.75 19.81 -15.21
C LYS A 10 19.44 20.54 -15.48
N LEU A 11 19.24 20.97 -16.72
CA LEU A 11 18.03 21.70 -17.10
C LEU A 11 16.80 20.81 -16.98
N ASP A 12 16.86 19.61 -17.56
CA ASP A 12 15.79 18.61 -17.51
C ASP A 12 15.45 18.23 -16.06
N PHE A 13 16.48 17.92 -15.24
CA PHE A 13 16.30 17.62 -13.82
C PHE A 13 15.52 18.73 -13.09
N ASN A 14 15.88 19.99 -13.31
CA ASN A 14 15.21 21.12 -12.66
C ASN A 14 13.77 21.32 -13.15
N ILE A 15 13.50 21.12 -14.44
CA ILE A 15 12.14 21.22 -15.02
C ILE A 15 11.24 20.12 -14.46
N VAL A 16 11.74 18.89 -14.43
CA VAL A 16 11.02 17.72 -13.92
C VAL A 16 10.80 17.87 -12.41
N GLN A 17 11.80 18.31 -11.65
CA GLN A 17 11.67 18.59 -10.22
C GLN A 17 10.61 19.68 -9.93
N ALA A 18 10.55 20.75 -10.74
CA ALA A 18 9.53 21.78 -10.58
C ALA A 18 8.11 21.21 -10.77
N THR A 19 7.95 20.27 -11.71
CA THR A 19 6.69 19.54 -11.94
C THR A 19 6.30 18.73 -10.70
N TYR A 20 7.24 17.98 -10.13
CA TYR A 20 7.00 17.22 -8.89
C TYR A 20 6.59 18.11 -7.71
N LEU A 21 7.17 19.30 -7.57
CA LEU A 21 6.81 20.22 -6.49
C LEU A 21 5.36 20.74 -6.62
N GLU A 22 4.87 20.95 -7.84
CA GLU A 22 3.47 21.31 -8.06
C GLU A 22 2.53 20.14 -7.70
N GLU A 23 2.86 18.93 -8.14
CA GLU A 23 2.12 17.72 -7.79
C GLU A 23 2.10 17.49 -6.27
N LEU A 24 3.23 17.69 -5.60
CA LEU A 24 3.34 17.59 -4.14
C LEU A 24 2.43 18.60 -3.43
N LYS A 25 2.29 19.82 -3.97
CA LYS A 25 1.31 20.80 -3.45
C LYS A 25 -0.12 20.31 -3.63
N HIS A 26 -0.45 19.65 -4.74
CA HIS A 26 -1.78 19.07 -4.96
C HIS A 26 -2.11 17.99 -3.92
N VAL A 27 -1.22 17.02 -3.71
CA VAL A 27 -1.44 15.97 -2.68
C VAL A 27 -1.43 16.54 -1.26
N SER A 28 -0.63 17.58 -0.98
CA SER A 28 -0.62 18.27 0.31
C SER A 28 -1.95 18.96 0.60
N ARG A 29 -2.58 19.60 -0.39
CA ARG A 29 -3.92 20.19 -0.24
C ARG A 29 -4.97 19.10 -0.01
N TRP A 30 -4.88 17.98 -0.71
CA TRP A 30 -5.76 16.83 -0.49
C TRP A 30 -5.63 16.30 0.94
N TRP A 31 -4.40 16.05 1.42
CA TRP A 31 -4.12 15.53 2.76
C TRP A 31 -4.69 16.45 3.85
N LYS A 32 -4.48 17.76 3.74
CA LYS A 32 -5.06 18.75 4.66
C LYS A 32 -6.59 18.77 4.63
N ARG A 33 -7.19 18.58 3.46
CA ARG A 33 -8.66 18.63 3.29
C ARG A 33 -9.36 17.40 3.87
N THR A 34 -8.73 16.23 3.82
CA THR A 34 -9.32 15.00 4.39
C THR A 34 -9.23 14.97 5.91
N CYS A 35 -8.30 15.74 6.49
CA CYS A 35 -7.99 15.79 7.91
C CYS A 35 -7.66 14.40 8.50
N LEU A 36 -7.08 13.52 7.68
CA LEU A 36 -6.78 12.15 8.11
C LEU A 36 -5.66 12.12 9.14
N ALA A 37 -4.66 12.99 9.04
CA ALA A 37 -3.60 13.12 10.03
C ALA A 37 -4.14 13.43 11.43
N GLU A 38 -5.10 14.36 11.53
CA GLU A 38 -5.69 14.73 12.82
C GLU A 38 -6.71 13.69 13.33
N LYS A 39 -7.44 13.05 12.40
CA LYS A 39 -8.50 12.08 12.74
C LYS A 39 -7.97 10.68 13.03
N LEU A 40 -6.82 10.31 12.47
CA LEU A 40 -6.18 9.00 12.62
C LEU A 40 -4.73 9.19 13.12
N PRO A 41 -4.51 9.78 14.31
CA PRO A 41 -3.18 10.15 14.79
C PRO A 41 -2.29 8.95 15.13
N PHE A 42 -2.85 7.74 15.18
CA PHE A 42 -2.09 6.50 15.35
C PHE A 42 -1.35 6.11 14.07
N ALA A 43 -1.84 6.54 12.90
CA ALA A 43 -1.25 6.20 11.62
C ALA A 43 -0.05 7.11 11.31
N ARG A 44 0.94 6.56 10.63
CA ARG A 44 2.15 7.27 10.25
C ARG A 44 1.83 8.35 9.21
N ASP A 45 2.10 9.62 9.52
CA ASP A 45 2.06 10.70 8.53
C ASP A 45 3.32 10.66 7.66
N ARG A 46 3.18 10.12 6.46
CA ARG A 46 4.26 9.85 5.50
C ARG A 46 3.96 10.38 4.10
N LEU A 47 3.17 11.45 3.99
CA LEU A 47 2.72 11.97 2.69
C LEU A 47 3.88 12.23 1.71
N VAL A 48 4.96 12.85 2.19
CA VAL A 48 6.11 13.22 1.34
C VAL A 48 6.90 11.98 0.93
N GLU A 49 7.08 11.02 1.83
CA GLU A 49 7.74 9.74 1.53
C GLU A 49 6.92 8.92 0.54
N CYS A 50 5.59 8.85 0.72
CA CYS A 50 4.68 8.21 -0.23
C CYS A 50 4.76 8.87 -1.61
N PHE A 51 4.87 10.20 -1.68
CA PHE A 51 5.05 10.92 -2.94
C PHE A 51 6.40 10.59 -3.58
N PHE A 52 7.48 10.62 -2.79
CA PHE A 52 8.83 10.32 -3.25
C PHE A 52 8.95 8.91 -3.83
N TRP A 53 8.30 7.91 -3.23
CA TRP A 53 8.21 6.56 -3.78
C TRP A 53 7.67 6.54 -5.22
N ASN A 54 6.64 7.32 -5.50
CA ASN A 54 6.02 7.36 -6.83
C ASN A 54 6.85 8.10 -7.88
N ILE A 55 7.75 9.00 -7.47
CA ILE A 55 8.76 9.55 -8.38
C ILE A 55 9.67 8.44 -8.90
N GLY A 56 10.03 7.46 -8.06
CA GLY A 56 10.87 6.34 -8.48
C GLY A 56 10.17 5.36 -9.44
N VAL A 57 8.85 5.21 -9.33
CA VAL A 57 8.07 4.28 -10.16
C VAL A 57 7.64 4.91 -11.50
N LEU A 58 7.27 6.19 -11.47
CA LEU A 58 6.72 6.92 -12.62
C LEU A 58 7.38 8.29 -12.67
N PHE A 59 8.62 8.42 -13.16
CA PHE A 59 9.34 9.70 -13.14
C PHE A 59 8.97 10.62 -14.31
N GLU A 60 8.42 10.10 -15.40
CA GLU A 60 8.19 10.91 -16.60
C GLU A 60 7.05 11.93 -16.39
N PRO A 61 7.22 13.21 -16.79
CA PRO A 61 6.23 14.26 -16.52
C PRO A 61 4.80 13.94 -16.96
N GLN A 62 4.60 13.17 -18.03
CA GLN A 62 3.25 12.82 -18.50
C GLN A 62 2.43 12.01 -17.49
N TYR A 63 3.07 11.35 -16.51
CA TYR A 63 2.41 10.53 -15.50
C TYR A 63 2.04 11.29 -14.21
N GLY A 64 1.97 12.63 -14.26
CA GLY A 64 1.68 13.44 -13.07
C GLY A 64 0.35 13.10 -12.38
N PHE A 65 -0.70 12.80 -13.16
CA PHE A 65 -1.97 12.31 -12.61
C PHE A 65 -1.78 10.99 -11.85
N SER A 66 -1.10 10.03 -12.47
CA SER A 66 -0.80 8.72 -11.87
C SER A 66 0.04 8.87 -10.60
N ARG A 67 1.06 9.74 -10.57
CA ARG A 67 1.86 10.01 -9.36
C ARG A 67 1.03 10.59 -8.22
N ILE A 68 0.18 11.59 -8.49
CA ILE A 68 -0.72 12.17 -7.49
C ILE A 68 -1.65 11.08 -6.94
N HIS A 69 -2.23 10.27 -7.83
CA HIS A 69 -3.16 9.22 -7.45
C HIS A 69 -2.49 8.11 -6.63
N ALA A 70 -1.35 7.58 -7.10
CA ALA A 70 -0.56 6.57 -6.41
C ALA A 70 -0.01 7.07 -5.05
N THR A 71 0.15 8.39 -4.88
CA THR A 71 0.53 8.97 -3.58
C THR A 71 -0.61 8.85 -2.58
N LYS A 72 -1.84 9.22 -2.98
CA LYS A 72 -3.03 9.02 -2.15
C LYS A 72 -3.21 7.54 -1.81
N LEU A 73 -2.99 6.66 -2.79
CA LEU A 73 -3.03 5.21 -2.62
C LEU A 73 -2.07 4.73 -1.53
N ASN A 74 -0.79 5.07 -1.63
CA ASN A 74 0.24 4.64 -0.69
C ASN A 74 -0.02 5.15 0.73
N VAL A 75 -0.57 6.37 0.86
CA VAL A 75 -1.03 6.90 2.15
C VAL A 75 -2.16 6.07 2.73
N LEU A 76 -3.17 5.71 1.93
CA LEU A 76 -4.29 4.87 2.39
C LEU A 76 -3.84 3.46 2.75
N ILE A 77 -2.94 2.85 1.97
CA ILE A 77 -2.30 1.57 2.30
C ILE A 77 -1.62 1.67 3.66
N THR A 78 -0.82 2.72 3.90
CA THR A 78 -0.12 2.93 5.19
C THR A 78 -1.09 3.06 6.36
N ILE A 79 -2.19 3.81 6.17
CA ILE A 79 -3.22 3.97 7.21
C ILE A 79 -3.90 2.63 7.52
N VAL A 80 -4.27 1.87 6.50
CA VAL A 80 -4.90 0.55 6.67
C VAL A 80 -3.92 -0.41 7.35
N ASP A 81 -2.66 -0.44 6.92
CA ASP A 81 -1.58 -1.20 7.55
C ASP A 81 -1.50 -0.87 9.06
N ASP A 82 -1.48 0.41 9.44
CA ASP A 82 -1.43 0.83 10.85
C ASP A 82 -2.69 0.46 11.65
N VAL A 83 -3.86 0.36 11.00
CA VAL A 83 -5.08 -0.17 11.63
C VAL A 83 -4.88 -1.64 12.03
N TYR A 84 -4.24 -2.45 11.18
CA TYR A 84 -4.01 -3.88 11.43
C TYR A 84 -2.75 -4.18 12.24
N ASP A 85 -1.69 -3.39 12.13
CA ASP A 85 -0.40 -3.70 12.78
C ASP A 85 -0.28 -3.05 14.16
N VAL A 86 -0.86 -1.86 14.34
CA VAL A 86 -0.58 -1.00 15.50
C VAL A 86 -1.82 -0.76 16.37
N HIS A 87 -2.95 -0.42 15.76
CA HIS A 87 -4.02 0.22 16.52
C HIS A 87 -5.21 -0.68 16.89
N GLY A 88 -5.82 -1.36 15.93
CA GLY A 88 -7.08 -2.07 16.18
C GLY A 88 -6.91 -3.32 17.05
N THR A 89 -7.96 -3.77 17.73
CA THR A 89 -7.95 -5.12 18.35
C THR A 89 -8.17 -6.22 17.31
N LEU A 90 -7.93 -7.48 17.66
CA LEU A 90 -8.18 -8.58 16.72
C LEU A 90 -9.67 -8.61 16.28
N GLU A 91 -10.59 -8.44 17.21
CA GLU A 91 -12.03 -8.41 16.94
C GLU A 91 -12.43 -7.25 16.03
N GLU A 92 -11.86 -6.06 16.27
CA GLU A 92 -12.08 -4.89 15.42
C GLU A 92 -11.54 -5.13 14.00
N ARG A 93 -10.33 -5.72 13.88
CA ARG A 93 -9.71 -6.06 12.58
C ARG A 93 -10.54 -7.09 11.81
N GLU A 94 -11.08 -8.10 12.49
CA GLU A 94 -11.97 -9.09 11.87
C GLU A 94 -13.25 -8.45 11.36
N LEU A 95 -13.88 -7.58 12.15
CA LEU A 95 -15.07 -6.84 11.75
C LEU A 95 -14.78 -5.89 10.58
N PHE A 96 -13.63 -5.21 10.59
CA PHE A 96 -13.19 -4.34 9.51
C PHE A 96 -13.02 -5.11 8.20
N THR A 97 -12.31 -6.24 8.22
CA THR A 97 -12.16 -7.11 7.04
C THR A 97 -13.51 -7.59 6.51
N PHE A 98 -14.42 -8.00 7.40
CA PHE A 98 -15.76 -8.44 7.02
C PHE A 98 -16.57 -7.34 6.32
N ILE A 99 -16.47 -6.10 6.79
CA ILE A 99 -17.17 -4.96 6.18
C ILE A 99 -16.53 -4.56 4.84
N ILE A 100 -15.20 -4.61 4.74
CA ILE A 100 -14.47 -4.38 3.47
C ILE A 100 -14.90 -5.41 2.43
N GLU A 101 -14.96 -6.69 2.78
CA GLU A 101 -15.35 -7.76 1.84
C GLU A 101 -16.77 -7.57 1.28
N ARG A 102 -17.70 -7.09 2.10
CA ARG A 102 -19.08 -6.78 1.66
C ARG A 102 -19.17 -5.46 0.91
N TRP A 103 -18.20 -4.58 1.13
CA TRP A 103 -18.17 -3.20 0.67
C TRP A 103 -19.50 -2.45 0.89
N ASP A 104 -20.11 -2.63 2.06
CA ASP A 104 -21.39 -2.03 2.42
C ASP A 104 -21.20 -0.83 3.36
N VAL A 105 -21.36 0.37 2.80
CA VAL A 105 -21.26 1.63 3.54
C VAL A 105 -22.25 1.69 4.71
N ASN A 106 -23.40 1.00 4.62
CA ASN A 106 -24.39 1.03 5.71
C ASN A 106 -23.95 0.21 6.92
N ALA A 107 -23.09 -0.79 6.71
CA ALA A 107 -22.60 -1.67 7.75
C ALA A 107 -21.55 -1.01 8.65
N ILE A 108 -20.96 0.13 8.23
CA ILE A 108 -19.84 0.76 8.95
C ILE A 108 -20.23 1.30 10.32
N LYS A 109 -21.52 1.52 10.60
CA LYS A 109 -21.99 1.97 11.92
C LYS A 109 -21.64 1.01 13.07
N GLN A 110 -21.26 -0.22 12.73
CA GLN A 110 -20.79 -1.24 13.67
C GLN A 110 -19.31 -1.08 14.03
N LEU A 111 -18.56 -0.33 13.23
CA LEU A 111 -17.13 -0.08 13.43
C LEU A 111 -16.90 1.05 14.43
N PRO A 112 -15.77 1.04 15.15
CA PRO A 112 -15.28 2.23 15.84
C PRO A 112 -15.13 3.44 14.90
N ASP A 113 -15.27 4.65 15.43
CA ASP A 113 -15.26 5.89 14.65
C ASP A 113 -14.01 6.03 13.74
N TYR A 114 -12.84 5.63 14.23
CA TYR A 114 -11.60 5.72 13.45
C TYR A 114 -11.60 4.77 12.23
N MET A 115 -12.16 3.58 12.37
CA MET A 115 -12.30 2.62 11.27
C MET A 115 -13.38 3.07 10.28
N GLN A 116 -14.44 3.73 10.74
CA GLN A 116 -15.43 4.36 9.84
C GLN A 116 -14.76 5.43 8.98
N ILE A 117 -13.93 6.29 9.58
CA ILE A 117 -13.18 7.33 8.87
C ILE A 117 -12.22 6.71 7.85
N CYS A 118 -11.47 5.67 8.25
CA CYS A 118 -10.58 4.93 7.36
C CYS A 118 -11.34 4.32 6.17
N TYR A 119 -12.43 3.59 6.43
CA TYR A 119 -13.29 2.99 5.41
C TYR A 119 -13.83 4.03 4.43
N LEU A 120 -14.36 5.15 4.94
CA LEU A 120 -14.92 6.21 4.10
C LEU A 120 -13.86 6.87 3.22
N ALA A 121 -12.65 7.07 3.74
CA ALA A 121 -11.53 7.58 2.96
C ALA A 121 -11.16 6.63 1.82
N LEU A 122 -11.06 5.33 2.11
CA LEU A 122 -10.79 4.29 1.13
C LEU A 122 -11.90 4.18 0.07
N ASN A 123 -13.16 4.12 0.50
CA ASN A 123 -14.31 4.05 -0.39
C ASN A 123 -14.39 5.27 -1.32
N ASN A 124 -14.16 6.47 -0.79
CA ASN A 124 -14.16 7.68 -1.62
C ASN A 124 -13.02 7.68 -2.65
N PHE A 125 -11.85 7.16 -2.27
CA PHE A 125 -10.71 7.01 -3.17
C PHE A 125 -11.00 6.02 -4.32
N VAL A 126 -11.52 4.84 -4.02
CA VAL A 126 -11.91 3.84 -5.03
C VAL A 126 -13.00 4.39 -5.96
N ASN A 127 -13.98 5.11 -5.41
CA ASN A 127 -15.03 5.72 -6.22
C ASN A 127 -14.52 6.90 -7.09
N GLU A 128 -13.40 7.55 -6.71
CA GLU A 128 -12.77 8.62 -7.51
C GLU A 128 -12.19 8.06 -8.82
N MET A 129 -11.78 6.78 -8.85
CA MET A 129 -11.06 6.21 -9.99
C MET A 129 -11.90 5.89 -11.22
N ALA A 130 -13.24 5.85 -11.11
CA ALA A 130 -14.19 5.63 -12.22
C ALA A 130 -13.97 4.39 -13.14
N TYR A 131 -12.90 3.62 -12.95
CA TYR A 131 -12.63 2.34 -13.59
C TYR A 131 -13.51 1.24 -12.97
N ASP A 132 -13.22 -0.04 -13.25
CA ASP A 132 -14.00 -1.17 -12.75
C ASP A 132 -13.94 -1.25 -11.22
N VAL A 133 -14.84 -0.51 -10.58
CA VAL A 133 -14.99 -0.37 -9.13
C VAL A 133 -15.09 -1.73 -8.45
N LEU A 134 -15.68 -2.74 -9.09
CA LEU A 134 -15.78 -4.08 -8.51
C LEU A 134 -14.41 -4.74 -8.38
N LYS A 135 -13.51 -4.53 -9.35
CA LYS A 135 -12.16 -5.08 -9.32
C LYS A 135 -11.30 -4.40 -8.27
N GLU A 136 -11.35 -3.08 -8.21
CA GLU A 136 -10.61 -2.33 -7.17
C GLU A 136 -11.02 -2.78 -5.76
N LYS A 137 -12.32 -2.97 -5.53
CA LYS A 137 -12.83 -3.52 -4.24
C LYS A 137 -12.28 -4.90 -3.92
N GLY A 138 -12.20 -5.79 -4.90
CA GLY A 138 -11.61 -7.13 -4.74
C GLY A 138 -10.13 -7.07 -4.33
N ILE A 139 -9.35 -6.22 -4.99
CA ILE A 139 -7.91 -6.04 -4.73
C ILE A 139 -7.66 -5.52 -3.30
N TRP A 140 -8.47 -4.58 -2.83
CA TRP A 140 -8.41 -4.08 -1.45
C TRP A 140 -8.89 -5.10 -0.42
N THR A 141 -9.88 -5.93 -0.78
CA THR A 141 -10.35 -7.03 0.05
C THR A 141 -9.25 -8.06 0.28
N ASP A 142 -8.52 -8.44 -0.77
CA ASP A 142 -7.37 -9.35 -0.67
C ASP A 142 -6.28 -8.80 0.24
N LEU A 143 -5.98 -7.49 0.13
CA LEU A 143 -5.00 -6.83 1.01
C LEU A 143 -5.44 -6.89 2.48
N CYS A 144 -6.69 -6.53 2.80
CA CYS A 144 -7.21 -6.55 4.17
C CYS A 144 -7.27 -7.96 4.76
N LYS A 145 -7.54 -8.99 3.94
CA LYS A 145 -7.47 -10.39 4.35
C LYS A 145 -6.03 -10.81 4.68
N ALA A 146 -5.06 -10.39 3.86
CA ALA A 146 -3.65 -10.68 4.12
C ALA A 146 -3.13 -10.00 5.39
N TYR A 147 -3.51 -8.74 5.64
CA TYR A 147 -3.21 -8.07 6.91
C TYR A 147 -3.87 -8.75 8.12
N LEU A 148 -5.12 -9.19 7.99
CA LEU A 148 -5.79 -9.92 9.06
C LEU A 148 -5.09 -11.24 9.39
N GLU A 149 -4.60 -11.96 8.39
CA GLU A 149 -3.86 -13.22 8.60
C GLU A 149 -2.57 -12.98 9.39
N GLU A 150 -1.79 -11.93 9.06
CA GLU A 150 -0.59 -11.56 9.82
C GLU A 150 -0.93 -11.14 11.26
N ALA A 151 -2.01 -10.37 11.44
CA ALA A 151 -2.52 -10.01 12.76
C ALA A 151 -2.91 -11.24 13.59
N LYS A 152 -3.50 -12.28 12.98
CA LYS A 152 -3.83 -13.55 13.65
C LYS A 152 -2.58 -14.32 14.05
N TRP A 153 -1.58 -14.39 13.18
CA TRP A 153 -0.30 -15.01 13.51
C TRP A 153 0.37 -14.31 14.69
N CYS A 154 0.39 -12.97 14.67
CA CYS A 154 0.91 -12.17 15.78
C CYS A 154 0.14 -12.41 17.08
N PHE A 155 -1.20 -12.35 17.05
CA PHE A 155 -2.03 -12.52 18.24
C PHE A 155 -1.88 -13.91 18.89
N THR A 156 -1.78 -14.96 18.07
CA THR A 156 -1.63 -16.34 18.54
C THR A 156 -0.19 -16.72 18.88
N GLY A 157 0.78 -15.86 18.57
CA GLY A 157 2.21 -16.19 18.67
C GLY A 157 2.65 -17.25 17.67
N TYR A 158 1.87 -17.51 16.63
CA TYR A 158 2.19 -18.48 15.60
C TYR A 158 3.31 -17.95 14.68
N THR A 159 4.33 -18.77 14.46
CA THR A 159 5.38 -18.49 13.48
C THR A 159 5.19 -19.40 12.27
N PRO A 160 4.76 -18.87 11.10
CA PRO A 160 4.58 -19.64 9.88
C PRO A 160 5.91 -20.20 9.35
N THR A 161 5.81 -21.15 8.44
CA THR A 161 6.94 -21.53 7.57
C THR A 161 7.26 -20.41 6.58
N MET A 162 8.46 -20.43 5.97
CA MET A 162 8.82 -19.46 4.94
C MET A 162 7.86 -19.49 3.74
N GLU A 163 7.37 -20.67 3.37
CA GLU A 163 6.41 -20.84 2.28
C GLU A 163 5.04 -20.23 2.61
N GLU A 164 4.50 -20.56 3.79
CA GLU A 164 3.23 -19.98 4.27
C GLU A 164 3.32 -18.46 4.42
N TYR A 165 4.43 -17.98 5.02
CA TYR A 165 4.70 -16.56 5.16
C TYR A 165 4.71 -15.87 3.80
N MET A 166 5.55 -16.33 2.86
CA MET A 166 5.68 -15.68 1.56
C MET A 166 4.37 -15.68 0.77
N LYS A 167 3.55 -16.74 0.87
CA LYS A 167 2.26 -16.76 0.19
C LYS A 167 1.36 -15.59 0.61
N ASN A 168 1.34 -15.25 1.91
CA ASN A 168 0.59 -14.12 2.43
C ASN A 168 1.33 -12.78 2.24
N ALA A 169 2.63 -12.78 2.49
CA ALA A 169 3.48 -11.60 2.50
C ALA A 169 3.58 -10.89 1.14
N LEU A 170 3.40 -11.64 0.04
CA LEU A 170 3.32 -11.10 -1.32
C LEU A 170 2.05 -10.27 -1.56
N ILE A 171 0.98 -10.54 -0.81
CA ILE A 171 -0.26 -9.77 -0.85
C ILE A 171 -0.21 -8.65 0.21
N SER A 172 0.23 -8.94 1.44
CA SER A 172 0.27 -7.94 2.52
C SER A 172 1.24 -6.79 2.24
N ILE A 173 2.26 -6.98 1.38
CA ILE A 173 3.14 -5.88 0.96
C ILE A 173 2.47 -4.89 -0.01
N SER A 174 1.21 -5.13 -0.40
CA SER A 174 0.37 -4.24 -1.21
C SER A 174 0.82 -3.99 -2.67
N ALA A 175 1.87 -4.66 -3.15
CA ALA A 175 2.38 -4.48 -4.50
C ALA A 175 1.31 -4.73 -5.58
N HIS A 176 0.41 -5.71 -5.36
CA HIS A 176 -0.72 -5.96 -6.26
C HIS A 176 -1.69 -4.78 -6.33
N VAL A 177 -1.94 -4.10 -5.21
CA VAL A 177 -2.74 -2.88 -5.17
C VAL A 177 -2.06 -1.76 -5.95
N ILE A 178 -0.79 -1.48 -5.64
CA ILE A 178 0.00 -0.40 -6.24
C ILE A 178 0.08 -0.57 -7.76
N LEU A 179 0.46 -1.76 -8.22
CA LEU A 179 0.65 -2.02 -9.65
C LEU A 179 -0.67 -2.08 -10.41
N SER A 180 -1.74 -2.60 -9.81
CA SER A 180 -3.06 -2.61 -10.46
C SER A 180 -3.61 -1.21 -10.65
N HIS A 181 -3.56 -0.37 -9.61
CA HIS A 181 -3.97 1.04 -9.71
C HIS A 181 -3.10 1.81 -10.71
N SER A 182 -1.79 1.56 -10.71
CA SER A 182 -0.87 2.14 -11.69
C SER A 182 -1.26 1.74 -13.10
N PHE A 183 -1.51 0.45 -13.36
CA PHE A 183 -1.95 -0.07 -14.66
C PHE A 183 -3.18 0.65 -15.19
N PHE A 184 -4.23 0.82 -14.36
CA PHE A 184 -5.43 1.55 -14.75
C PHE A 184 -5.16 3.03 -15.04
N SER A 185 -4.22 3.65 -14.31
CA SER A 185 -3.91 5.07 -14.48
C SER A 185 -3.03 5.39 -15.70
N VAL A 186 -2.17 4.47 -16.13
CA VAL A 186 -1.19 4.70 -17.22
C VAL A 186 -1.64 4.12 -18.56
N THR A 187 -2.51 3.11 -18.55
CA THR A 187 -2.89 2.38 -19.77
C THR A 187 -4.18 2.94 -20.35
N ASN A 188 -4.16 3.39 -21.60
CA ASN A 188 -5.34 3.83 -22.33
C ASN A 188 -5.15 3.62 -23.85
N PRO A 189 -6.01 2.84 -24.54
CA PRO A 189 -7.16 2.08 -24.02
C PRO A 189 -6.74 0.84 -23.22
N ILE A 190 -7.65 0.33 -22.38
CA ILE A 190 -7.44 -0.90 -21.60
C ILE A 190 -8.20 -2.04 -22.24
N GLU A 191 -7.48 -3.07 -22.69
CA GLU A 191 -8.05 -4.29 -23.26
C GLU A 191 -8.65 -5.18 -22.17
N LYS A 192 -9.81 -5.80 -22.44
CA LYS A 192 -10.54 -6.63 -21.47
C LYS A 192 -9.69 -7.81 -20.98
N GLU A 193 -8.93 -8.41 -21.89
CA GLU A 193 -8.02 -9.52 -21.66
C GLU A 193 -6.90 -9.14 -20.68
N ALA A 194 -6.39 -7.90 -20.79
CA ALA A 194 -5.38 -7.38 -19.87
C ALA A 194 -5.96 -7.24 -18.45
N ILE A 195 -7.22 -6.80 -18.32
CA ILE A 195 -7.88 -6.72 -17.01
C ILE A 195 -8.10 -8.12 -16.41
N GLN A 196 -8.47 -9.12 -17.22
CA GLN A 196 -8.62 -10.51 -16.76
C GLN A 196 -7.29 -11.15 -16.35
N CYS A 197 -6.19 -10.76 -17.01
CA CYS A 197 -4.85 -11.19 -16.62
C CYS A 197 -4.48 -10.65 -15.23
N LEU A 198 -4.79 -9.38 -14.97
CA LEU A 198 -4.48 -8.69 -13.71
C LEU A 198 -5.17 -9.34 -12.50
N GLU A 199 -6.38 -9.88 -12.67
CA GLU A 199 -7.12 -10.62 -11.61
C GLU A 199 -6.36 -11.82 -11.07
N LYS A 200 -5.47 -12.41 -11.86
CA LYS A 200 -4.67 -13.58 -11.46
C LYS A 200 -3.34 -13.20 -10.82
N TYR A 201 -3.09 -11.91 -10.63
CA TYR A 201 -1.80 -11.34 -10.20
C TYR A 201 -0.64 -11.96 -11.00
N PRO A 202 -0.45 -11.52 -12.26
CA PRO A 202 0.51 -12.13 -13.17
C PRO A 202 1.92 -12.09 -12.59
N ASP A 203 2.82 -12.91 -13.14
CA ASP A 203 4.18 -13.08 -12.63
C ASP A 203 4.92 -11.75 -12.43
N VAL A 204 4.69 -10.74 -13.28
CA VAL A 204 5.27 -9.40 -13.10
C VAL A 204 4.88 -8.75 -11.77
N VAL A 205 3.61 -8.88 -11.35
CA VAL A 205 3.12 -8.39 -10.05
C VAL A 205 3.74 -9.22 -8.93
N ARG A 206 3.74 -10.56 -9.07
CA ARG A 206 4.28 -11.48 -8.07
C ARG A 206 5.79 -11.28 -7.83
N TRP A 207 6.59 -11.09 -8.87
CA TRP A 207 8.03 -10.87 -8.75
C TRP A 207 8.35 -9.50 -8.19
N SER A 208 7.61 -8.47 -8.61
CA SER A 208 7.72 -7.14 -8.02
C SER A 208 7.37 -7.15 -6.53
N ALA A 209 6.32 -7.87 -6.15
CA ALA A 209 5.94 -8.09 -4.74
C ALA A 209 7.03 -8.83 -3.96
N THR A 210 7.65 -9.86 -4.56
CA THR A 210 8.75 -10.60 -3.92
C THR A 210 9.92 -9.67 -3.61
N ILE A 211 10.34 -8.84 -4.58
CA ILE A 211 11.45 -7.90 -4.40
C ILE A 211 11.10 -6.88 -3.33
N LEU A 212 9.92 -6.27 -3.42
CA LEU A 212 9.47 -5.25 -2.46
C LEU A 212 9.39 -5.81 -1.03
N ARG A 213 8.78 -6.98 -0.85
CA ARG A 213 8.62 -7.63 0.45
C ARG A 213 9.98 -7.97 1.06
N LEU A 214 10.87 -8.62 0.31
CA LEU A 214 12.17 -9.02 0.86
C LEU A 214 13.05 -7.81 1.18
N ALA A 215 12.99 -6.75 0.37
CA ALA A 215 13.71 -5.51 0.66
C ALA A 215 13.15 -4.80 1.90
N ASP A 216 11.82 -4.73 2.04
CA ASP A 216 11.13 -4.18 3.21
C ASP A 216 11.47 -4.96 4.49
N ASP A 217 11.35 -6.28 4.46
CA ASP A 217 11.69 -7.13 5.59
C ASP A 217 13.15 -6.97 6.02
N LEU A 218 14.07 -6.92 5.06
CA LEU A 218 15.49 -6.70 5.35
C LEU A 218 15.70 -5.36 6.06
N ALA A 219 15.10 -4.28 5.55
CA ALA A 219 15.26 -2.94 6.09
C ALA A 219 14.56 -2.74 7.45
N THR A 220 13.43 -3.40 7.67
CA THR A 220 12.60 -3.23 8.90
C THR A 220 12.88 -4.25 9.98
N SER A 221 13.56 -5.36 9.66
CA SER A 221 13.82 -6.47 10.59
C SER A 221 14.47 -6.05 11.89
N TRP A 222 15.48 -5.18 11.85
CA TRP A 222 16.17 -4.76 13.06
C TRP A 222 15.23 -4.08 14.06
N ILE A 223 14.39 -3.16 13.57
CA ILE A 223 13.43 -2.42 14.41
C ILE A 223 12.37 -3.40 14.93
N ARG A 224 11.78 -4.22 14.06
CA ARG A 224 10.71 -5.16 14.42
C ARG A 224 11.17 -6.25 15.40
N MET A 225 12.43 -6.69 15.33
CA MET A 225 12.99 -7.70 16.25
C MET A 225 13.38 -7.13 17.63
N HIS A 226 13.66 -5.83 17.74
CA HIS A 226 14.17 -5.20 18.97
C HIS A 226 13.18 -4.25 19.66
N ALA A 227 12.05 -3.92 19.01
CA ALA A 227 10.98 -3.16 19.63
C ALA A 227 10.27 -4.03 20.68
N ALA A 228 10.55 -3.79 21.97
CA ALA A 228 10.00 -4.54 23.11
C ALA A 228 8.46 -4.56 23.19
N SER A 229 7.76 -3.70 22.44
CA SER A 229 6.30 -3.60 22.36
C SER A 229 5.68 -4.33 21.16
N LEU A 230 6.50 -4.85 20.23
CA LEU A 230 6.06 -5.46 18.98
C LEU A 230 6.60 -6.89 18.95
N ILE A 231 5.88 -7.83 19.55
CA ILE A 231 6.10 -9.26 19.30
C ILE A 231 5.55 -9.56 17.90
N TRP A 232 6.20 -9.02 16.87
CA TRP A 232 5.93 -9.35 15.47
C TRP A 232 7.08 -10.20 14.93
N PRO A 233 7.13 -11.50 15.28
CA PRO A 233 8.18 -12.39 14.79
C PRO A 233 8.02 -12.72 13.31
N THR A 234 6.94 -12.32 12.64
CA THR A 234 6.60 -12.73 11.27
C THR A 234 7.23 -11.83 10.21
N LEU A 235 8.53 -12.04 10.00
CA LEU A 235 9.27 -11.54 8.85
C LEU A 235 9.95 -12.72 8.14
N SER A 236 10.32 -12.53 6.87
CA SER A 236 11.05 -13.56 6.10
C SER A 236 12.30 -14.06 6.84
N ILE A 237 13.08 -13.16 7.46
CA ILE A 237 14.31 -13.51 8.20
C ILE A 237 14.00 -14.45 9.37
N SER A 238 12.98 -14.14 10.17
CA SER A 238 12.58 -14.97 11.31
C SER A 238 12.06 -16.35 10.88
N CYS A 239 11.25 -16.39 9.82
CA CYS A 239 10.71 -17.62 9.26
C CYS A 239 11.84 -18.51 8.72
N LEU A 240 12.84 -17.90 8.05
CA LEU A 240 14.02 -18.59 7.55
C LEU A 240 14.87 -19.14 8.70
N MET A 241 15.16 -18.34 9.73
CA MET A 241 15.93 -18.78 10.90
C MET A 241 15.28 -19.96 11.62
N LYS A 242 13.94 -20.00 11.70
CA LYS A 242 13.18 -21.14 12.23
C LYS A 242 13.39 -22.39 11.38
N SER A 243 13.28 -22.27 10.05
CA SER A 243 13.41 -23.40 9.13
C SER A 243 14.80 -24.04 9.14
N THR A 244 15.86 -23.26 9.40
CA THR A 244 17.25 -23.76 9.43
C THR A 244 17.67 -24.35 10.78
N ARG A 245 16.83 -24.25 11.81
CA ARG A 245 17.10 -24.80 13.16
C ARG A 245 16.44 -26.17 13.40
N GLN A 246 15.64 -26.65 12.45
CA GLN A 246 15.08 -28.00 12.41
C GLN A 246 15.98 -28.90 11.58
#